data_AF-A0A0N5C7W1-F1
#
_entry.id   AF-A0A0N5C7W1-F1
#
_cell.length_a   1.000
_cell.length_b   1.000
_cell.length_c   1.000
_cell.angle_alpha   90.00
_cell.angle_beta   90.00
_cell.angle_gamma   90.00
#
_symmetry.space_group_name_H-M   'P 1'
#
loop_
_entity.id
_entity.type
_entity.pdbx_description
1 polymer ?
#
loop_
_entity_poly.entity_id
_entity_poly.type
_entity_poly.pdbx_seq_one_letter_code
_entity_poly.pdbx_strand_id
1 'polypeptide(L)'
;MNVFIFILYTCVLFSVSQGFIIEWWEKIFGRSKDNSSKPKHNDPNSRILYKFLDLDVKPCDNFYKFACGKWIKTMEKEYGNFGSFNHRTDTFDKFANGEKKYNDESKMLSTLVYLRDKCSQDLPNDKVYSCGNEIFEFGKYALSSVFLRRNIKNFEHNNGNLSVNQIYLNIKEQFILLIDEKEHLFDLDTRRYFKDKINHLKLATSFDDHHLSNVEHMENCYYNSIGINYNDHISTILANINNLKALSQNDDLTTCRGKIFQISKFMPLIVYGNGLYDPNQNLIAINSGLVNEPSYAWYFKYPLNYGYLGNIMAHEMLHGFDSNNYNRTLANKISDYKVSQMSMENYEKKASCFVDQYNKQIESKTNMYIDGSRTLAENIVDNGGLKVAHRAYMKFRERNNHKNSPVKDFEQFNDEQLFFISVGRNFCEHKNKYILEQLINGDNHTPSEIRTNMMLSNYQPFIDAFNCPVSSKMNREHKCELWKSQKQN
;
A
#
# COMPACT_ATOMS: atom_id res chain seq x y z
N MET A 1 -47.34 -44.65 4.25
CA MET A 1 -46.93 -43.91 5.47
C MET A 1 -46.03 -44.85 6.27
N ASN A 2 -44.82 -44.43 6.66
CA ASN A 2 -43.76 -45.23 7.35
C ASN A 2 -42.56 -45.76 6.52
N VAL A 3 -42.18 -45.11 5.41
CA VAL A 3 -40.84 -45.30 4.80
C VAL A 3 -40.06 -43.99 4.69
N PHE A 4 -40.74 -42.85 4.52
CA PHE A 4 -40.11 -41.53 4.45
C PHE A 4 -39.62 -40.97 5.80
N ILE A 5 -40.14 -41.45 6.93
CA ILE A 5 -39.73 -40.98 8.27
C ILE A 5 -38.38 -41.61 8.70
N PHE A 6 -38.01 -42.76 8.15
CA PHE A 6 -36.75 -43.44 8.50
C PHE A 6 -35.53 -42.84 7.76
N ILE A 7 -35.71 -42.33 6.54
CA ILE A 7 -34.63 -41.70 5.75
C ILE A 7 -34.22 -40.34 6.36
N LEU A 8 -35.16 -39.61 6.94
CA LEU A 8 -34.88 -38.33 7.62
C LEU A 8 -34.09 -38.50 8.92
N TYR A 9 -34.32 -39.58 9.67
CA TYR A 9 -33.54 -39.86 10.88
C TYR A 9 -32.10 -40.33 10.58
N THR A 10 -31.87 -41.05 9.48
CA THR A 10 -30.51 -41.44 9.07
C THR A 10 -29.68 -40.27 8.51
N CYS A 11 -30.31 -39.31 7.81
CA CYS A 11 -29.60 -38.13 7.30
C CYS A 11 -29.25 -37.12 8.40
N VAL A 12 -30.08 -37.00 9.44
CA VAL A 12 -29.80 -36.14 10.60
C VAL A 12 -28.71 -36.74 11.50
N LEU A 13 -28.60 -38.07 11.58
CA LEU A 13 -27.52 -38.72 12.34
C LEU A 13 -26.17 -38.72 11.59
N PHE A 14 -26.16 -38.72 10.25
CA PHE A 14 -24.91 -38.63 9.49
C PHE A 14 -24.32 -37.21 9.47
N SER A 15 -25.15 -36.17 9.51
CA SER A 15 -24.70 -34.76 9.47
C SER A 15 -24.24 -34.19 10.81
N VAL A 16 -24.48 -34.90 11.92
CA VAL A 16 -23.91 -34.56 13.25
C VAL A 16 -22.56 -35.28 13.48
N SER A 17 -22.21 -36.26 12.63
CA SER A 17 -20.94 -37.03 12.76
C SER A 17 -19.74 -36.44 12.00
N GLN A 18 -19.95 -35.40 11.20
CA GLN A 18 -18.88 -34.65 10.55
C GLN A 18 -19.07 -33.18 10.91
N GLY A 19 -18.21 -32.62 11.76
CA GLY A 19 -18.29 -31.26 12.32
C GLY A 19 -18.21 -30.08 11.33
N PHE A 20 -18.74 -30.23 10.12
CA PHE A 20 -18.60 -29.31 8.99
C PHE A 20 -19.30 -27.95 9.18
N ILE A 21 -20.41 -27.89 9.93
CA ILE A 21 -21.18 -26.64 10.10
C ILE A 21 -20.64 -25.79 11.25
N ILE A 22 -20.12 -26.42 12.30
CA ILE A 22 -19.46 -25.74 13.42
C ILE A 22 -18.06 -25.25 13.00
N GLU A 23 -17.32 -26.02 12.21
CA GLU A 23 -16.02 -25.58 11.65
C GLU A 23 -16.15 -24.41 10.66
N TRP A 24 -17.26 -24.29 9.93
CA TRP A 24 -17.49 -23.18 8.99
C TRP A 24 -17.90 -21.89 9.71
N TRP A 25 -18.74 -21.98 10.75
CA TRP A 25 -19.12 -20.84 11.59
C TRP A 25 -17.98 -20.36 12.51
N GLU A 26 -17.17 -21.27 13.05
CA GLU A 26 -15.92 -20.90 13.73
C GLU A 26 -14.92 -20.28 12.74
N LYS A 27 -14.77 -20.76 11.50
CA LYS A 27 -13.88 -20.14 10.51
C LYS A 27 -14.23 -18.70 10.12
N ILE A 28 -15.51 -18.31 10.16
CA ILE A 28 -15.94 -16.97 9.75
C ILE A 28 -16.04 -15.99 10.94
N PHE A 29 -16.48 -16.45 12.12
CA PHE A 29 -16.72 -15.58 13.28
C PHE A 29 -15.92 -15.97 14.54
N GLY A 30 -15.43 -17.20 14.61
CA GLY A 30 -14.55 -17.70 15.67
C GLY A 30 -13.09 -17.70 15.24
N ARG A 31 -12.45 -16.52 15.17
CA ARG A 31 -10.99 -16.50 15.15
C ARG A 31 -10.52 -17.36 16.31
N SER A 32 -9.74 -18.40 16.01
CA SER A 32 -9.00 -19.16 17.01
C SER A 32 -8.44 -18.14 18.00
N LYS A 33 -8.76 -18.31 19.29
CA LYS A 33 -7.84 -17.82 20.31
C LYS A 33 -6.52 -18.49 19.96
N ASP A 34 -5.68 -17.75 19.24
CA ASP A 34 -4.28 -18.03 19.18
C ASP A 34 -3.85 -17.94 20.63
N ASN A 35 -3.82 -19.09 21.31
CA ASN A 35 -2.89 -19.32 22.38
C ASN A 35 -1.51 -19.29 21.73
N SER A 36 -1.11 -18.12 21.21
CA SER A 36 0.26 -17.86 20.90
C SER A 36 0.95 -17.87 22.25
N SER A 37 1.66 -18.97 22.48
CA SER A 37 3.00 -18.90 23.05
C SER A 37 3.56 -17.49 22.83
N LYS A 38 3.88 -16.79 23.92
CA LYS A 38 4.52 -15.46 23.95
C LYS A 38 5.30 -15.20 22.64
N PRO A 39 5.09 -14.07 21.94
CA PRO A 39 5.70 -13.86 20.63
C PRO A 39 7.21 -14.12 20.74
N LYS A 40 7.72 -15.08 19.97
CA LYS A 40 9.15 -15.44 19.97
C LYS A 40 10.04 -14.23 19.66
N HIS A 41 9.48 -13.19 19.03
CA HIS A 41 10.15 -11.95 18.68
C HIS A 41 9.46 -10.75 19.35
N ASN A 42 9.97 -10.32 20.50
CA ASN A 42 9.49 -9.14 21.23
C ASN A 42 9.96 -7.80 20.59
N ASP A 43 11.03 -7.83 19.79
CA ASP A 43 11.51 -6.65 19.08
C ASP A 43 10.65 -6.36 17.83
N PRO A 44 10.10 -5.14 17.67
CA PRO A 44 9.23 -4.81 16.54
C PRO A 44 9.89 -4.98 15.16
N ASN A 45 11.19 -4.70 15.04
CA ASN A 45 11.93 -4.85 13.78
C ASN A 45 12.04 -6.33 13.39
N SER A 46 12.36 -7.18 14.36
CA SER A 46 12.45 -8.63 14.17
C SER A 46 11.08 -9.22 13.83
N ARG A 47 10.03 -8.76 14.52
CA ARG A 47 8.64 -9.17 14.25
C ARG A 47 8.22 -8.87 12.83
N ILE A 48 8.52 -7.67 12.32
CA ILE A 48 8.11 -7.30 10.98
C ILE A 48 8.89 -8.08 9.91
N LEU A 49 10.18 -8.33 10.10
CA LEU A 49 10.94 -9.20 9.19
C LEU A 49 10.41 -10.63 9.20
N TYR A 50 10.19 -11.20 10.39
CA TYR A 50 9.66 -12.56 10.56
C TYR A 50 8.27 -12.75 9.92
N LYS A 51 7.44 -11.71 9.87
CA LYS A 51 6.10 -11.77 9.25
C LYS A 51 6.18 -12.00 7.73
N PHE A 52 7.22 -11.47 7.07
CA PHE A 52 7.28 -11.37 5.62
C PHE A 52 8.33 -12.29 4.98
N LEU A 53 9.54 -12.32 5.56
CA LEU A 53 10.69 -13.00 4.96
C LEU A 53 10.51 -14.53 4.88
N ASP A 54 10.91 -15.07 3.75
CA ASP A 54 11.02 -16.50 3.47
C ASP A 54 12.50 -16.85 3.24
N LEU A 55 13.17 -17.28 4.31
CA LEU A 55 14.61 -17.57 4.28
C LEU A 55 14.97 -18.85 3.51
N ASP A 56 13.98 -19.65 3.10
CA ASP A 56 14.19 -20.82 2.24
C ASP A 56 14.40 -20.42 0.77
N VAL A 57 14.05 -19.17 0.41
CA VAL A 57 14.25 -18.62 -0.93
C VAL A 57 15.53 -17.79 -0.95
N LYS A 58 16.44 -18.08 -1.88
CA LYS A 58 17.65 -17.28 -2.02
C LYS A 58 17.30 -15.92 -2.65
N PRO A 59 17.85 -14.80 -2.13
CA PRO A 59 17.54 -13.45 -2.62
C PRO A 59 17.89 -13.27 -4.11
N CYS A 60 18.91 -13.97 -4.61
CA CYS A 60 19.34 -13.89 -6.00
C CYS A 60 18.56 -14.78 -6.98
N ASP A 61 17.69 -15.67 -6.47
CA ASP A 61 16.83 -16.53 -7.29
C ASP A 61 15.47 -15.86 -7.55
N ASN A 62 14.87 -15.29 -6.49
CA ASN A 62 13.62 -14.53 -6.57
C ASN A 62 13.47 -13.65 -5.33
N PHE A 63 13.83 -12.37 -5.47
CA PHE A 63 13.84 -11.47 -4.32
C PHE A 63 12.44 -11.18 -3.79
N TYR A 64 11.43 -11.08 -4.65
CA TYR A 64 10.04 -10.94 -4.24
C TYR A 64 9.59 -12.07 -3.31
N LYS A 65 9.85 -13.33 -3.70
CA LYS A 65 9.50 -14.49 -2.87
C LYS A 65 10.33 -14.56 -1.59
N PHE A 66 11.59 -14.16 -1.62
CA PHE A 66 12.40 -14.00 -0.41
C PHE A 66 11.82 -12.94 0.54
N ALA A 67 11.40 -11.79 0.01
CA ALA A 67 10.90 -10.67 0.79
C ALA A 67 9.45 -10.85 1.29
N CYS A 68 8.62 -11.62 0.57
CA CYS A 68 7.17 -11.72 0.79
C CYS A 68 6.64 -13.13 1.05
N GLY A 69 7.44 -14.17 0.80
CA GLY A 69 6.95 -15.55 0.63
C GLY A 69 6.17 -16.06 1.83
N LYS A 70 6.60 -15.72 3.04
CA LYS A 70 5.90 -16.14 4.26
C LYS A 70 4.58 -15.41 4.46
N TRP A 71 4.52 -14.12 4.14
CA TRP A 71 3.28 -13.36 4.17
C TRP A 71 2.29 -13.91 3.13
N ILE A 72 2.75 -14.20 1.91
CA ILE A 72 1.93 -14.80 0.84
C ILE A 72 1.36 -16.16 1.28
N LYS A 73 2.21 -17.07 1.80
CA LYS A 73 1.78 -18.37 2.35
C LYS A 73 0.73 -18.22 3.46
N THR A 74 0.84 -17.18 4.28
CA THR A 74 -0.13 -16.88 5.33
C THR A 74 -1.47 -16.45 4.74
N MET A 75 -1.46 -15.54 3.76
CA MET A 75 -2.69 -15.09 3.07
C MET A 75 -3.37 -16.25 2.30
N GLU A 76 -2.59 -17.10 1.63
CA GLU A 76 -3.08 -18.31 0.98
C GLU A 76 -3.77 -19.26 1.97
N LYS A 77 -3.20 -19.44 3.16
CA LYS A 77 -3.78 -20.29 4.21
C LYS A 77 -5.06 -19.69 4.81
N GLU A 78 -5.07 -18.38 5.04
CA GLU A 78 -6.21 -17.69 5.69
C GLU A 78 -7.40 -17.52 4.75
N TYR A 79 -7.17 -17.21 3.48
CA TYR A 79 -8.22 -16.78 2.55
C TYR A 79 -8.32 -17.63 1.28
N GLY A 80 -7.47 -18.66 1.15
CA GLY A 80 -7.42 -19.51 -0.03
C GLY A 80 -6.91 -18.79 -1.29
N ASN A 81 -7.02 -19.49 -2.42
CA ASN A 81 -6.61 -18.97 -3.74
C ASN A 81 -7.60 -17.99 -4.37
N PHE A 82 -8.73 -17.71 -3.70
CA PHE A 82 -9.79 -16.84 -4.23
C PHE A 82 -9.70 -15.41 -3.71
N GLY A 83 -9.05 -15.17 -2.58
CA GLY A 83 -8.90 -13.82 -2.05
C GLY A 83 -7.84 -13.00 -2.80
N SER A 84 -7.99 -11.68 -2.78
CA SER A 84 -6.98 -10.74 -3.27
C SER A 84 -6.68 -9.70 -2.19
N PHE A 85 -5.44 -9.65 -1.73
CA PHE A 85 -5.02 -8.82 -0.60
C PHE A 85 -3.78 -8.03 -0.97
N ASN A 86 -3.83 -6.75 -0.61
CA ASN A 86 -2.67 -5.90 -0.55
C ASN A 86 -2.40 -5.57 0.91
N HIS A 87 -1.18 -5.80 1.39
CA HIS A 87 -0.83 -5.49 2.78
C HIS A 87 -1.04 -4.00 3.14
N ARG A 88 -1.14 -3.10 2.15
CA ARG A 88 -1.37 -1.65 2.37
C ARG A 88 -2.81 -1.32 2.81
N THR A 89 -3.80 -2.16 2.53
CA THR A 89 -5.19 -1.98 3.00
C THR A 89 -5.45 -2.69 4.34
N ASP A 90 -4.67 -3.74 4.62
CA ASP A 90 -4.77 -4.61 5.81
C ASP A 90 -4.77 -3.82 7.15
N THR A 91 -4.07 -2.70 7.23
CA THR A 91 -4.00 -1.90 8.47
C THR A 91 -5.36 -1.32 8.87
N PHE A 92 -6.09 -0.75 7.90
CA PHE A 92 -7.44 -0.23 8.17
C PHE A 92 -8.41 -1.39 8.40
N ASP A 93 -8.35 -2.44 7.59
CA ASP A 93 -9.25 -3.59 7.71
C ASP A 93 -9.09 -4.29 9.07
N LYS A 94 -7.87 -4.41 9.58
CA LYS A 94 -7.60 -4.93 10.93
C LYS A 94 -8.13 -4.03 12.03
N PHE A 95 -7.98 -2.72 11.87
CA PHE A 95 -8.56 -1.75 12.80
C PHE A 95 -10.08 -1.87 12.82
N ALA A 96 -10.73 -1.88 11.65
CA ALA A 96 -12.17 -1.93 11.52
C ALA A 96 -12.76 -3.26 12.04
N ASN A 97 -12.09 -4.39 11.79
CA ASN A 97 -12.46 -5.69 12.37
C ASN A 97 -12.29 -5.72 13.91
N GLY A 98 -11.48 -4.81 14.47
CA GLY A 98 -11.26 -4.64 15.90
C GLY A 98 -12.16 -3.59 16.55
N GLU A 99 -13.19 -3.09 15.87
CA GLU A 99 -14.00 -1.91 16.28
C GLU A 99 -14.45 -1.93 17.74
N LYS A 100 -14.82 -3.10 18.28
CA LYS A 100 -15.26 -3.26 19.68
C LYS A 100 -14.22 -2.75 20.71
N LYS A 101 -12.93 -2.75 20.37
CA LYS A 101 -11.85 -2.24 21.23
C LYS A 101 -11.82 -0.71 21.34
N TYR A 102 -12.55 -0.03 20.46
CA TYR A 102 -12.52 1.43 20.31
C TYR A 102 -13.88 2.07 20.62
N ASN A 103 -14.78 1.34 21.28
CA ASN A 103 -16.11 1.83 21.66
C ASN A 103 -16.05 3.07 22.56
N ASP A 104 -15.04 3.17 23.43
CA ASP A 104 -14.84 4.32 24.31
C ASP A 104 -14.32 5.57 23.56
N GLU A 105 -13.91 5.40 22.31
CA GLU A 105 -13.39 6.48 21.47
C GLU A 105 -14.45 7.15 20.60
N SER A 106 -15.60 6.50 20.41
CA SER A 106 -16.77 7.08 19.74
C SER A 106 -18.06 6.31 20.08
N LYS A 107 -19.10 7.08 20.41
CA LYS A 107 -20.47 6.59 20.58
C LYS A 107 -20.99 5.93 19.30
N MET A 108 -20.64 6.47 18.12
CA MET A 108 -21.09 5.89 16.85
C MET A 108 -20.52 4.50 16.61
N LEU A 109 -19.27 4.21 16.99
CA LEU A 109 -18.73 2.84 16.88
C LEU A 109 -19.51 1.85 17.76
N SER A 110 -19.88 2.27 18.96
CA SER A 110 -20.77 1.46 19.83
C SER A 110 -22.14 1.21 19.17
N THR A 111 -22.72 2.23 18.52
CA THR A 111 -23.96 2.08 17.75
C THR A 111 -23.81 1.13 16.57
N LEU A 112 -22.70 1.17 15.83
CA LEU A 112 -22.46 0.24 14.71
C LEU A 112 -22.42 -1.21 15.20
N VAL A 113 -21.74 -1.48 16.32
CA VAL A 113 -21.73 -2.81 16.93
C VAL A 113 -23.14 -3.25 17.30
N TYR A 114 -23.91 -2.36 17.94
CA TYR A 114 -25.32 -2.62 18.28
C TYR A 114 -26.18 -2.90 17.04
N LEU A 115 -26.01 -2.17 15.93
CA LEU A 115 -26.75 -2.40 14.69
C LEU A 115 -26.39 -3.75 14.05
N ARG A 116 -25.13 -4.17 14.12
CA ARG A 116 -24.70 -5.50 13.67
C ARG A 116 -25.28 -6.62 14.54
N ASP A 117 -25.37 -6.42 15.85
CA ASP A 117 -26.02 -7.38 16.74
C ASP A 117 -27.53 -7.46 16.44
N LYS A 118 -28.18 -6.32 16.17
CA LYS A 118 -29.57 -6.24 15.67
C LYS A 118 -29.78 -7.02 14.37
N CYS A 119 -28.85 -6.98 13.41
CA CYS A 119 -28.95 -7.81 12.20
C CYS A 119 -29.18 -9.29 12.53
N SER A 120 -28.55 -9.81 13.58
CA SER A 120 -28.67 -11.22 13.99
C SER A 120 -29.94 -11.52 14.79
N GLN A 121 -30.51 -10.50 15.45
CA GLN A 121 -31.71 -10.63 16.27
C GLN A 121 -33.00 -10.47 15.45
N ASP A 122 -32.99 -9.53 14.51
CA ASP A 122 -34.17 -9.07 13.80
C ASP A 122 -34.37 -9.76 12.43
N LEU A 123 -33.34 -10.41 11.88
CA LEU A 123 -33.38 -10.99 10.53
C LEU A 123 -33.14 -12.51 10.51
N PRO A 124 -33.68 -13.20 9.49
CA PRO A 124 -33.28 -14.57 9.16
C PRO A 124 -31.79 -14.73 8.90
N ASN A 125 -31.23 -15.91 9.23
CA ASN A 125 -29.81 -16.22 9.15
C ASN A 125 -29.18 -15.93 7.77
N ASP A 126 -29.91 -16.16 6.68
CA ASP A 126 -29.46 -15.91 5.31
C ASP A 126 -29.27 -14.42 4.98
N LYS A 127 -29.88 -13.51 5.76
CA LYS A 127 -29.79 -12.05 5.58
C LYS A 127 -28.81 -11.35 6.52
N VAL A 128 -28.35 -12.03 7.57
CA VAL A 128 -27.45 -11.45 8.59
C VAL A 128 -26.17 -10.93 7.96
N TYR A 129 -25.57 -11.71 7.04
CA TYR A 129 -24.34 -11.31 6.36
C TYR A 129 -24.53 -10.04 5.52
N SER A 130 -25.56 -9.98 4.67
CA SER A 130 -25.84 -8.80 3.86
C SER A 130 -26.15 -7.56 4.71
N CYS A 131 -26.88 -7.74 5.82
CA CYS A 131 -27.16 -6.66 6.76
C CYS A 131 -25.87 -6.14 7.40
N GLY A 132 -25.02 -7.04 7.91
CA GLY A 132 -23.73 -6.67 8.49
C GLY A 132 -22.84 -5.92 7.51
N ASN A 133 -22.85 -6.31 6.23
CA ASN A 133 -22.10 -5.62 5.18
C ASN A 133 -22.63 -4.20 4.91
N GLU A 134 -23.95 -4.00 4.83
CA GLU A 134 -24.51 -2.64 4.67
C GLU A 134 -24.25 -1.76 5.89
N ILE A 135 -24.30 -2.30 7.12
CA ILE A 135 -23.92 -1.55 8.33
C ILE A 135 -22.43 -1.19 8.31
N PHE A 136 -21.56 -2.10 7.85
CA PHE A 136 -20.15 -1.83 7.70
C PHE A 136 -19.89 -0.70 6.69
N GLU A 137 -20.50 -0.77 5.50
CA GLU A 137 -20.40 0.29 4.49
C GLU A 137 -20.91 1.64 5.02
N PHE A 138 -22.06 1.64 5.70
CA PHE A 138 -22.60 2.83 6.36
C PHE A 138 -21.68 3.38 7.45
N GLY A 139 -20.94 2.53 8.16
CA GLY A 139 -20.05 2.88 9.25
C GLY A 139 -18.64 3.33 8.83
N LYS A 140 -18.28 3.25 7.53
CA LYS A 140 -16.92 3.55 7.06
C LYS A 140 -16.45 4.95 7.41
N TYR A 141 -17.34 5.95 7.43
CA TYR A 141 -16.96 7.30 7.83
C TYR A 141 -16.56 7.33 9.32
N ALA A 142 -17.37 6.77 10.21
CA ALA A 142 -17.05 6.68 11.64
C ALA A 142 -15.73 5.93 11.90
N LEU A 143 -15.54 4.77 11.25
CA LEU A 143 -14.32 3.99 11.34
C LEU A 143 -13.09 4.78 10.84
N SER A 144 -13.23 5.45 9.69
CA SER A 144 -12.17 6.31 9.13
C SER A 144 -11.82 7.47 10.05
N SER A 145 -12.81 8.13 10.66
CA SER A 145 -12.59 9.24 11.58
C SER A 145 -11.75 8.85 12.79
N VAL A 146 -12.11 7.74 13.45
CA VAL A 146 -11.37 7.26 14.62
C VAL A 146 -9.98 6.79 14.21
N PHE A 147 -9.86 6.08 13.09
CA PHE A 147 -8.56 5.64 12.56
C PHE A 147 -7.62 6.82 12.27
N LEU A 148 -8.09 7.83 11.52
CA LEU A 148 -7.33 9.03 11.17
C LEU A 148 -6.90 9.79 12.41
N ARG A 149 -7.81 10.04 13.36
CA ARG A 149 -7.51 10.73 14.63
C ARG A 149 -6.39 10.03 15.40
N ARG A 150 -6.45 8.70 15.50
CA ARG A 150 -5.43 7.90 16.19
C ARG A 150 -4.08 7.98 15.48
N ASN A 151 -4.08 7.85 14.16
CA ASN A 151 -2.86 7.89 13.36
C ASN A 151 -2.20 9.26 13.44
N ILE A 152 -2.95 10.34 13.27
CA ILE A 152 -2.46 11.73 13.39
C ILE A 152 -1.83 11.93 14.76
N LYS A 153 -2.56 11.60 15.84
CA LYS A 153 -2.06 11.77 17.21
C LYS A 153 -0.78 10.96 17.46
N ASN A 154 -0.74 9.70 17.03
CA ASN A 154 0.44 8.85 17.18
C ASN A 154 1.62 9.35 16.35
N PHE A 155 1.36 9.81 15.13
CA PHE A 155 2.38 10.31 14.22
C PHE A 155 2.99 11.61 14.75
N GLU A 156 2.17 12.55 15.22
CA GLU A 156 2.62 13.81 15.82
C GLU A 156 3.37 13.59 17.14
N HIS A 157 2.82 12.77 18.04
CA HIS A 157 3.42 12.49 19.35
C HIS A 157 4.85 11.95 19.25
N ASN A 158 5.14 11.17 18.20
CA ASN A 158 6.43 10.54 17.98
C ASN A 158 7.34 11.30 17.00
N ASN A 159 7.12 12.61 16.80
CA ASN A 159 7.90 13.44 15.86
C ASN A 159 7.92 12.88 14.42
N GLY A 160 6.83 12.22 14.02
CA GLY A 160 6.68 11.60 12.70
C GLY A 160 6.82 12.61 11.58
N ASN A 161 6.22 13.81 11.73
CA ASN A 161 6.36 14.92 10.77
C ASN A 161 7.82 15.27 10.48
N LEU A 162 8.66 15.39 11.53
CA LEU A 162 10.08 15.70 11.39
C LEU A 162 10.83 14.58 10.66
N SER A 163 10.58 13.34 11.07
CA SER A 163 11.24 12.15 10.51
C SER A 163 10.90 11.95 9.02
N VAL A 164 9.62 12.06 8.68
CA VAL A 164 9.12 11.96 7.30
C VAL A 164 9.63 13.09 6.44
N ASN A 165 9.58 14.33 6.94
CA ASN A 165 10.09 15.48 6.19
C ASN A 165 11.61 15.35 5.97
N GLN A 166 12.37 14.80 6.92
CA GLN A 166 13.79 14.55 6.73
C GLN A 166 14.06 13.52 5.62
N ILE A 167 13.29 12.42 5.58
CA ILE A 167 13.39 11.43 4.49
C ILE A 167 13.11 12.10 3.15
N TYR A 168 12.02 12.86 3.07
CA TYR A 168 11.64 13.65 1.88
C TYR A 168 12.78 14.57 1.42
N LEU A 169 13.34 15.38 2.31
CA LEU A 169 14.41 16.32 1.98
C LEU A 169 15.69 15.59 1.51
N ASN A 170 16.04 14.48 2.15
CA ASN A 170 17.20 13.67 1.74
C ASN A 170 17.02 13.07 0.34
N ILE A 171 15.82 12.58 0.01
CA ILE A 171 15.48 12.06 -1.33
C ILE A 171 15.54 13.18 -2.35
N LYS A 172 14.90 14.32 -2.06
CA LYS A 172 14.87 15.51 -2.92
C LYS A 172 16.28 15.98 -3.26
N GLU A 173 17.15 16.07 -2.25
CA GLU A 173 18.55 16.45 -2.44
C GLU A 173 19.29 15.45 -3.35
N GLN A 174 19.18 14.14 -3.07
CA GLN A 174 19.86 13.15 -3.90
C GLN A 174 19.34 13.10 -5.33
N PHE A 175 18.08 13.43 -5.56
CA PHE A 175 17.54 13.51 -6.91
C PHE A 175 18.08 14.72 -7.67
N ILE A 176 18.19 15.88 -7.02
CA ILE A 176 18.82 17.08 -7.61
C ILE A 176 20.26 16.78 -8.04
N LEU A 177 21.05 16.13 -7.17
CA LEU A 177 22.42 15.72 -7.50
C LEU A 177 22.45 14.74 -8.67
N LEU A 178 21.51 13.80 -8.71
CA LEU A 178 21.42 12.82 -9.79
C LEU A 178 21.09 13.47 -11.15
N ILE A 179 20.28 14.54 -11.16
CA ILE A 179 20.03 15.31 -12.39
C ILE A 179 21.33 15.96 -12.89
N ASP A 180 22.12 16.56 -12.00
CA ASP A 180 23.39 17.18 -12.39
C ASP A 180 24.38 16.16 -12.98
N GLU A 181 24.37 14.93 -12.49
CA GLU A 181 25.16 13.81 -13.06
C GLU A 181 24.70 13.36 -14.47
N LYS A 182 23.57 13.86 -14.98
CA LYS A 182 22.99 13.47 -16.28
C LYS A 182 23.30 14.41 -17.43
N GLU A 183 24.45 15.08 -17.40
CA GLU A 183 24.84 16.02 -18.45
C GLU A 183 24.98 15.43 -19.85
N HIS A 184 25.23 14.13 -19.95
CA HIS A 184 25.30 13.39 -21.21
C HIS A 184 23.91 13.06 -21.79
N LEU A 185 22.87 13.10 -20.96
CA LEU A 185 21.50 12.74 -21.35
C LEU A 185 20.63 13.98 -21.55
N PHE A 186 20.82 14.97 -20.70
CA PHE A 186 20.05 16.21 -20.67
C PHE A 186 21.00 17.39 -20.76
N ASP A 187 20.74 18.37 -21.62
CA ASP A 187 21.52 19.61 -21.67
C ASP A 187 21.30 20.51 -20.43
N LEU A 188 22.06 21.60 -20.36
CA LEU A 188 22.07 22.48 -19.20
C LEU A 188 20.68 23.06 -18.90
N ASP A 189 19.97 23.51 -19.92
CA ASP A 189 18.64 24.12 -19.75
C ASP A 189 17.60 23.09 -19.32
N THR A 190 17.66 21.86 -19.85
CA THR A 190 16.81 20.76 -19.39
C THR A 190 17.11 20.39 -17.94
N ARG A 191 18.39 20.31 -17.55
CA ARG A 191 18.77 20.04 -16.15
C ARG A 191 18.32 21.16 -15.21
N ARG A 192 18.38 22.43 -15.64
CA ARG A 192 17.84 23.57 -14.88
C ARG A 192 16.32 23.46 -14.72
N TYR A 193 15.61 23.19 -15.82
CA TYR A 193 14.16 22.95 -15.80
C TYR A 193 13.79 21.82 -14.81
N PHE A 194 14.49 20.69 -14.84
CA PHE A 194 14.22 19.59 -13.90
C PHE A 194 14.51 19.97 -12.45
N LYS A 195 15.60 20.70 -12.18
CA LYS A 195 15.90 21.18 -10.83
C LYS A 195 14.87 22.18 -10.33
N ASP A 196 14.40 23.10 -11.17
CA ASP A 196 13.31 24.01 -10.81
C ASP A 196 12.04 23.23 -10.45
N LYS A 197 11.70 22.21 -11.25
CA LYS A 197 10.56 21.31 -11.00
C LYS A 197 10.66 20.58 -9.66
N ILE A 198 11.82 20.01 -9.33
CA ILE A 198 12.01 19.38 -8.02
C ILE A 198 12.00 20.41 -6.90
N ASN A 199 12.64 21.57 -7.08
CA ASN A 199 12.72 22.60 -6.05
C ASN A 199 11.34 23.11 -5.63
N HIS A 200 10.39 23.18 -6.58
CA HIS A 200 9.00 23.54 -6.31
C HIS A 200 8.09 22.37 -5.94
N LEU A 201 8.60 21.13 -5.94
CA LEU A 201 7.82 19.97 -5.50
C LEU A 201 7.48 20.10 -4.01
N LYS A 202 6.21 19.85 -3.68
CA LYS A 202 5.67 19.89 -2.33
C LYS A 202 5.34 18.49 -1.83
N LEU A 203 5.44 18.29 -0.51
CA LEU A 203 4.94 17.11 0.18
C LEU A 203 3.70 17.50 0.97
N ALA A 204 2.58 16.83 0.69
CA ALA A 204 1.40 16.86 1.55
C ALA A 204 1.47 15.70 2.54
N THR A 205 1.42 16.03 3.84
CA THR A 205 1.26 15.08 4.95
C THR A 205 -0.04 15.33 5.72
N SER A 206 -0.86 16.32 5.33
CA SER A 206 -2.19 16.55 5.91
C SER A 206 -3.12 15.44 5.44
N PHE A 207 -3.57 14.61 6.37
CA PHE A 207 -4.48 13.50 6.11
C PHE A 207 -5.95 13.90 6.27
N ASP A 208 -6.25 15.20 6.41
CA ASP A 208 -7.54 15.63 6.95
C ASP A 208 -8.15 16.91 6.35
N ASP A 209 -7.98 17.14 5.06
CA ASP A 209 -8.44 18.37 4.38
C ASP A 209 -9.99 18.54 4.40
N HIS A 210 -10.74 17.50 4.79
CA HIS A 210 -12.20 17.54 4.98
C HIS A 210 -12.65 17.37 6.43
N HIS A 211 -11.74 17.52 7.41
CA HIS A 211 -12.03 17.32 8.84
C HIS A 211 -12.69 15.97 9.15
N LEU A 212 -12.28 14.93 8.42
CA LEU A 212 -12.69 13.56 8.63
C LEU A 212 -12.19 13.02 9.96
N SER A 213 -11.05 13.46 10.50
CA SER A 213 -10.54 13.02 11.81
C SER A 213 -11.32 13.58 13.01
N ASN A 214 -12.21 14.55 12.78
CA ASN A 214 -13.04 15.14 13.82
C ASN A 214 -14.20 14.19 14.19
N VAL A 215 -14.03 13.46 15.29
CA VAL A 215 -15.02 12.50 15.80
C VAL A 215 -16.32 13.16 16.28
N GLU A 216 -16.27 14.35 16.86
CA GLU A 216 -17.47 15.07 17.31
C GLU A 216 -18.34 15.47 16.11
N HIS A 217 -17.70 16.02 15.06
CA HIS A 217 -18.39 16.35 13.82
C HIS A 217 -18.98 15.10 13.15
N MET A 218 -18.21 14.00 13.12
CA MET A 218 -18.69 12.72 12.60
C MET A 218 -19.94 12.24 13.36
N GLU A 219 -19.92 12.27 14.70
CA GLU A 219 -21.09 11.87 15.50
C GLU A 219 -22.29 12.78 15.25
N ASN A 220 -22.07 14.10 15.14
CA ASN A 220 -23.14 15.03 14.77
C ASN A 220 -23.76 14.73 13.40
N CYS A 221 -22.95 14.28 12.43
CA CYS A 221 -23.47 13.83 11.14
C CYS A 221 -24.43 12.63 11.29
N TYR A 222 -24.05 11.61 12.06
CA TYR A 222 -24.86 10.41 12.24
C TYR A 222 -26.11 10.62 13.12
N TYR A 223 -26.01 11.42 14.18
CA TYR A 223 -27.12 11.57 15.14
C TYR A 223 -28.08 12.71 14.80
N ASN A 224 -27.56 13.81 14.25
CA ASN A 224 -28.34 15.04 14.11
C ASN A 224 -28.61 15.44 12.66
N SER A 225 -27.84 14.96 11.69
CA SER A 225 -27.93 15.45 10.30
C SER A 225 -28.71 14.54 9.35
N ILE A 226 -28.63 13.22 9.53
CA ILE A 226 -29.24 12.26 8.58
C ILE A 226 -30.64 11.75 8.98
N GLY A 227 -31.09 12.04 10.20
CA GLY A 227 -32.45 11.73 10.65
C GLY A 227 -32.78 10.23 10.82
N ILE A 228 -31.79 9.36 10.97
CA ILE A 228 -32.02 7.92 11.23
C ILE A 228 -32.27 7.71 12.72
N ASN A 229 -33.39 7.07 13.06
CA ASN A 229 -33.65 6.59 14.41
C ASN A 229 -33.07 5.18 14.61
N TYR A 230 -31.94 5.08 15.32
CA TYR A 230 -31.26 3.80 15.56
C TYR A 230 -32.01 2.83 16.49
N ASN A 231 -33.11 3.29 17.12
CA ASN A 231 -33.98 2.44 17.93
C ASN A 231 -34.97 1.62 17.09
N ASP A 232 -35.21 2.00 15.82
CA ASP A 232 -36.13 1.28 14.93
C ASP A 232 -35.66 -0.16 14.65
N HIS A 233 -36.55 -0.98 14.11
CA HIS A 233 -36.23 -2.32 13.61
C HIS A 233 -35.15 -2.23 12.51
N ILE A 234 -34.23 -3.20 12.45
CA ILE A 234 -33.09 -3.12 11.52
C ILE A 234 -33.51 -2.94 10.06
N SER A 235 -34.61 -3.57 9.62
CA SER A 235 -35.16 -3.41 8.27
C SER A 235 -35.52 -1.96 7.93
N THR A 236 -36.08 -1.21 8.89
CA THR A 236 -36.41 0.21 8.72
C THR A 236 -35.14 1.05 8.62
N ILE A 237 -34.15 0.76 9.47
CA ILE A 237 -32.85 1.43 9.45
C ILE A 237 -32.17 1.21 8.10
N LEU A 238 -32.11 -0.03 7.61
CA LEU A 238 -31.54 -0.36 6.30
C LEU A 238 -32.27 0.33 5.15
N ALA A 239 -33.60 0.40 5.20
CA ALA A 239 -34.38 1.13 4.19
C ALA A 239 -34.01 2.62 4.15
N ASN A 240 -33.85 3.25 5.32
CA ASN A 240 -33.44 4.64 5.43
C ASN A 240 -32.00 4.86 4.93
N ILE A 241 -31.06 3.99 5.31
CA ILE A 241 -29.68 3.98 4.80
C ILE A 241 -29.68 3.90 3.28
N ASN A 242 -30.42 2.97 2.69
CA ASN A 242 -30.47 2.78 1.24
C ASN A 242 -31.08 3.98 0.50
N ASN A 243 -32.15 4.57 1.04
CA ASN A 243 -32.74 5.78 0.48
C ASN A 243 -31.74 6.95 0.47
N LEU A 244 -31.08 7.22 1.61
CA LEU A 244 -30.10 8.29 1.71
C LEU A 244 -28.87 8.03 0.82
N LYS A 245 -28.42 6.78 0.72
CA LYS A 245 -27.35 6.35 -0.21
C LYS A 245 -27.72 6.67 -1.66
N ALA A 246 -28.95 6.36 -2.08
CA ALA A 246 -29.42 6.68 -3.43
C ALA A 246 -29.45 8.19 -3.72
N LEU A 247 -29.76 9.02 -2.71
CA LEU A 247 -29.76 10.47 -2.83
C LEU A 247 -28.35 11.10 -2.82
N SER A 248 -27.33 10.35 -2.41
CA SER A 248 -25.96 10.86 -2.22
C SER A 248 -25.06 10.77 -3.44
N GLN A 249 -25.55 10.27 -4.59
CA GLN A 249 -24.70 9.92 -5.74
C GLN A 249 -23.81 11.07 -6.26
N ASN A 250 -24.29 12.31 -6.14
CA ASN A 250 -23.60 13.53 -6.57
C ASN A 250 -22.99 14.33 -5.41
N ASP A 251 -23.07 13.83 -4.17
CA ASP A 251 -22.46 14.51 -3.04
C ASP A 251 -20.95 14.31 -3.03
N ASP A 252 -20.24 15.27 -2.42
CA ASP A 252 -18.82 15.18 -2.10
C ASP A 252 -18.60 15.18 -0.58
N LEU A 253 -17.33 15.20 -0.15
CA LEU A 253 -16.97 15.17 1.27
C LEU A 253 -17.24 16.49 2.03
N THR A 254 -17.91 17.48 1.42
CA THR A 254 -18.26 18.74 2.10
C THR A 254 -19.52 18.64 2.96
N THR A 255 -20.38 17.66 2.70
CA THR A 255 -21.64 17.46 3.44
C THR A 255 -21.62 16.19 4.29
N CYS A 256 -22.45 16.13 5.34
CA CYS A 256 -22.57 14.92 6.16
C CYS A 256 -23.04 13.70 5.34
N ARG A 257 -24.00 13.88 4.43
CA ARG A 257 -24.52 12.81 3.58
C ARG A 257 -23.42 12.28 2.65
N GLY A 258 -22.65 13.17 2.01
CA GLY A 258 -21.51 12.76 1.20
C GLY A 258 -20.39 12.10 2.01
N LYS A 259 -20.03 12.63 3.19
CA LYS A 259 -19.07 11.98 4.09
C LYS A 259 -19.50 10.57 4.48
N ILE A 260 -20.78 10.34 4.79
CA ILE A 260 -21.27 9.01 5.21
C ILE A 260 -21.32 8.04 4.01
N PHE A 261 -21.86 8.45 2.87
CA PHE A 261 -22.20 7.54 1.79
C PHE A 261 -21.19 7.51 0.63
N GLN A 262 -20.29 8.48 0.52
CA GLN A 262 -19.30 8.58 -0.56
C GLN A 262 -17.85 8.31 -0.10
N ILE A 263 -17.58 8.20 1.20
CA ILE A 263 -16.22 8.02 1.75
C ILE A 263 -15.45 6.88 1.09
N SER A 264 -16.09 5.77 0.75
CA SER A 264 -15.46 4.61 0.09
C SER A 264 -14.68 5.00 -1.18
N LYS A 265 -15.14 6.01 -1.94
CA LYS A 265 -14.46 6.52 -3.13
C LYS A 265 -13.15 7.24 -2.81
N PHE A 266 -13.05 7.83 -1.62
CA PHE A 266 -11.93 8.67 -1.18
C PHE A 266 -10.98 7.95 -0.22
N MET A 267 -11.36 6.79 0.34
CA MET A 267 -10.51 6.01 1.23
C MET A 267 -9.12 5.68 0.64
N PRO A 268 -8.96 5.35 -0.66
CA PRO A 268 -7.63 5.15 -1.24
C PRO A 268 -6.73 6.40 -1.22
N LEU A 269 -7.33 7.60 -1.19
CA LEU A 269 -6.61 8.87 -1.19
C LEU A 269 -6.26 9.33 0.22
N ILE A 270 -7.02 8.93 1.24
CA ILE A 270 -6.92 9.50 2.59
C ILE A 270 -6.53 8.45 3.64
N VAL A 271 -7.13 7.27 3.59
CA VAL A 271 -7.12 6.26 4.67
C VAL A 271 -6.16 5.12 4.38
N TYR A 272 -6.30 4.44 3.25
CA TYR A 272 -5.48 3.26 2.90
C TYR A 272 -4.06 3.65 2.56
N GLY A 273 -3.06 2.78 2.77
CA GLY A 273 -1.67 3.12 2.45
C GLY A 273 -1.43 3.28 0.94
N ASN A 274 -1.33 4.52 0.45
CA ASN A 274 -0.98 4.86 -0.93
C ASN A 274 -0.20 6.17 -1.03
N GLY A 275 0.59 6.29 -2.10
CA GLY A 275 1.22 7.53 -2.53
C GLY A 275 0.51 8.07 -3.77
N LEU A 276 0.64 9.36 -4.03
CA LEU A 276 0.21 9.96 -5.29
C LEU A 276 1.09 11.16 -5.66
N TYR A 277 1.24 11.38 -6.96
CA TYR A 277 1.73 12.63 -7.53
C TYR A 277 0.60 13.36 -8.26
N ASP A 278 0.38 14.62 -7.90
CA ASP A 278 -0.47 15.55 -8.64
C ASP A 278 0.39 16.40 -9.61
N PRO A 279 0.30 16.17 -10.93
CA PRO A 279 1.07 16.91 -11.92
C PRO A 279 0.60 18.35 -12.12
N ASN A 280 -0.62 18.71 -11.69
CA ASN A 280 -1.12 20.08 -11.79
C ASN A 280 -0.55 20.97 -10.67
N GLN A 281 -0.45 20.41 -9.47
CA GLN A 281 0.06 21.11 -8.29
C GLN A 281 1.56 20.91 -8.06
N ASN A 282 2.17 19.97 -8.79
CA ASN A 282 3.53 19.50 -8.56
C ASN A 282 3.73 19.12 -7.09
N LEU A 283 2.90 18.19 -6.65
CA LEU A 283 2.75 17.82 -5.24
C LEU A 283 2.74 16.31 -5.14
N ILE A 284 3.50 15.77 -4.19
CA ILE A 284 3.33 14.37 -3.76
C ILE A 284 2.51 14.36 -2.47
N ALA A 285 1.60 13.41 -2.35
CA ALA A 285 0.91 13.14 -1.08
C ALA A 285 1.21 11.71 -0.65
N ILE A 286 1.44 11.56 0.65
CA ILE A 286 1.32 10.27 1.32
C ILE A 286 0.07 10.34 2.17
N ASN A 287 -0.62 9.23 2.34
CA ASN A 287 -1.85 9.17 3.11
C ASN A 287 -1.66 8.42 4.44
N SER A 288 -2.72 8.39 5.27
CA SER A 288 -2.58 8.00 6.68
C SER A 288 -2.10 6.57 6.87
N GLY A 289 -2.50 5.66 5.98
CA GLY A 289 -2.08 4.26 6.04
C GLY A 289 -0.56 4.07 5.85
N LEU A 290 0.12 4.95 5.11
CA LEU A 290 1.57 4.85 4.88
C LEU A 290 2.43 5.26 6.08
N VAL A 291 1.88 5.99 7.04
CA VAL A 291 2.59 6.38 8.28
C VAL A 291 2.35 5.39 9.43
N ASN A 292 2.00 4.14 9.08
CA ASN A 292 1.79 3.03 10.01
C ASN A 292 2.56 1.78 9.58
N GLU A 293 2.66 0.79 10.48
CA GLU A 293 3.15 -0.54 10.10
C GLU A 293 2.26 -1.12 8.97
N PRO A 294 2.85 -1.82 7.98
CA PRO A 294 4.26 -2.20 7.85
C PRO A 294 5.17 -1.15 7.18
N SER A 295 4.63 -0.03 6.72
CA SER A 295 5.30 0.97 5.88
C SER A 295 6.24 1.89 6.65
N TYR A 296 5.81 2.35 7.82
CA TYR A 296 6.58 3.24 8.68
C TYR A 296 6.26 3.01 10.15
N ALA A 297 7.29 3.05 10.98
CA ALA A 297 7.13 3.25 12.41
C ALA A 297 8.31 4.05 12.95
N TRP A 298 8.04 4.90 13.94
CA TRP A 298 9.09 5.71 14.57
C TRP A 298 10.17 4.86 15.25
N TYR A 299 9.83 3.63 15.67
CA TYR A 299 10.74 2.66 16.29
C TYR A 299 11.40 1.70 15.27
N PHE A 300 11.08 1.81 13.98
CA PHE A 300 11.77 1.02 12.98
C PHE A 300 13.19 1.54 12.76
N LYS A 301 14.13 0.62 12.50
CA LYS A 301 15.47 0.96 12.05
C LYS A 301 15.37 1.80 10.77
N TYR A 302 16.24 2.81 10.63
CA TYR A 302 16.29 3.66 9.44
C TYR A 302 16.26 2.92 8.10
N PRO A 303 17.03 1.83 7.85
CA PRO A 303 16.95 1.13 6.57
C PRO A 303 15.54 0.63 6.24
N LEU A 304 14.76 0.23 7.26
CA LEU A 304 13.39 -0.22 7.05
C LEU A 304 12.47 0.94 6.62
N ASN A 305 12.58 2.09 7.28
CA ASN A 305 11.78 3.27 6.94
C ASN A 305 12.18 3.88 5.57
N TYR A 306 13.48 3.97 5.28
CA TYR A 306 13.96 4.47 3.98
C TYR A 306 13.64 3.52 2.84
N GLY A 307 13.80 2.21 3.03
CA GLY A 307 13.50 1.22 2.01
C GLY A 307 12.02 1.07 1.69
N TYR A 308 11.13 1.47 2.61
CA TYR A 308 9.69 1.38 2.41
C TYR A 308 9.06 2.73 2.09
N LEU A 309 8.83 3.57 3.10
CA LEU A 309 8.23 4.89 2.92
C LEU A 309 9.11 5.79 2.07
N GLY A 310 10.43 5.74 2.26
CA GLY A 310 11.37 6.50 1.43
C GLY A 310 11.35 6.07 -0.04
N ASN A 311 11.23 4.77 -0.33
CA ASN A 311 11.08 4.27 -1.70
C ASN A 311 9.76 4.74 -2.33
N ILE A 312 8.64 4.72 -1.60
CA ILE A 312 7.37 5.27 -2.09
C ILE A 312 7.50 6.77 -2.37
N MET A 313 8.06 7.55 -1.45
CA MET A 313 8.25 9.00 -1.68
C MET A 313 9.09 9.27 -2.92
N ALA A 314 10.19 8.53 -3.12
CA ALA A 314 11.03 8.67 -4.29
C ALA A 314 10.31 8.28 -5.59
N HIS A 315 9.48 7.23 -5.55
CA HIS A 315 8.61 6.83 -6.64
C HIS A 315 7.63 7.97 -7.01
N GLU A 316 6.90 8.53 -6.03
CA GLU A 316 5.98 9.65 -6.29
C GLU A 316 6.70 10.90 -6.79
N MET A 317 7.90 11.22 -6.28
CA MET A 317 8.69 12.33 -6.81
C MET A 317 9.05 12.12 -8.28
N LEU A 318 9.36 10.89 -8.67
CA LEU A 318 9.77 10.55 -10.03
C LEU A 318 8.61 10.59 -11.03
N HIS A 319 7.35 10.51 -10.60
CA HIS A 319 6.22 10.77 -11.49
C HIS A 319 6.25 12.18 -12.10
N GLY A 320 6.91 13.15 -11.45
CA GLY A 320 7.18 14.44 -12.09
C GLY A 320 8.09 14.35 -13.33
N PHE A 321 8.74 13.22 -13.55
CA PHE A 321 9.78 12.99 -14.57
C PHE A 321 9.59 11.66 -15.31
N ASP A 322 8.42 11.05 -15.19
CA ASP A 322 8.04 9.84 -15.93
C ASP A 322 7.77 10.14 -17.41
N SER A 323 7.44 9.10 -18.18
CA SER A 323 7.21 9.23 -19.62
C SER A 323 6.05 10.16 -19.99
N ASN A 324 5.14 10.43 -19.06
CA ASN A 324 3.97 11.28 -19.27
C ASN A 324 4.21 12.73 -18.82
N ASN A 325 5.20 12.96 -17.95
CA ASN A 325 5.34 14.22 -17.23
C ASN A 325 6.72 14.90 -17.35
N TYR A 326 7.74 14.24 -17.88
CA TYR A 326 9.10 14.80 -17.95
C TYR A 326 9.17 16.16 -18.67
N ASN A 327 8.39 16.38 -19.73
CA ASN A 327 8.31 17.65 -20.47
C ASN A 327 7.05 18.48 -20.14
N ARG A 328 6.26 18.08 -19.15
CA ARG A 328 5.01 18.76 -18.78
C ARG A 328 5.29 20.09 -18.10
N THR A 329 4.96 21.19 -18.78
CA THR A 329 5.00 22.53 -18.19
C THR A 329 3.96 22.66 -17.08
N LEU A 330 4.37 23.15 -15.91
CA LEU A 330 3.48 23.35 -14.77
C LEU A 330 2.65 24.63 -14.93
N ALA A 331 1.41 24.61 -14.45
CA ALA A 331 0.43 25.68 -14.67
C ALA A 331 0.89 27.05 -14.14
N ASN A 332 1.66 27.06 -13.06
CA ASN A 332 2.21 28.26 -12.41
C ASN A 332 3.56 28.73 -13.01
N LYS A 333 3.98 28.21 -14.17
CA LYS A 333 5.23 28.57 -14.87
C LYS A 333 6.43 28.74 -13.92
N ILE A 334 6.78 27.67 -13.21
CA ILE A 334 7.87 27.66 -12.21
C ILE A 334 9.30 27.75 -12.79
N SER A 335 9.44 27.71 -14.11
CA SER A 335 10.74 27.71 -14.78
C SER A 335 10.64 28.46 -16.10
N ASP A 336 11.69 29.21 -16.41
CA ASP A 336 11.89 29.85 -17.70
C ASP A 336 12.56 28.91 -18.72
N TYR A 337 13.10 27.78 -18.24
CA TYR A 337 13.72 26.75 -19.07
C TYR A 337 12.68 25.73 -19.57
N LYS A 338 13.06 24.97 -20.59
CA LYS A 338 12.25 23.87 -21.15
C LYS A 338 13.14 22.68 -21.46
N VAL A 339 12.52 21.50 -21.55
CA VAL A 339 13.20 20.30 -22.04
C VAL A 339 13.50 20.50 -23.54
N SER A 340 14.76 20.33 -23.92
CA SER A 340 15.18 20.46 -25.32
C SER A 340 14.86 19.21 -26.14
N GLN A 341 14.76 19.38 -27.47
CA GLN A 341 14.52 18.27 -28.40
C GLN A 341 15.54 17.13 -28.24
N MET A 342 16.83 17.46 -28.19
CA MET A 342 17.91 16.49 -27.96
C MET A 342 17.71 15.71 -26.65
N SER A 343 17.35 16.41 -25.58
CA SER A 343 17.10 15.79 -24.27
C SER A 343 15.87 14.88 -24.29
N MET A 344 14.81 15.24 -25.04
CA MET A 344 13.63 14.40 -25.23
C MET A 344 13.99 13.11 -25.99
N GLU A 345 14.71 13.20 -27.10
CA GLU A 345 15.14 12.02 -27.88
C GLU A 345 16.03 11.08 -27.06
N ASN A 346 16.96 11.63 -26.27
CA ASN A 346 17.79 10.85 -25.36
C ASN A 346 16.97 10.17 -24.26
N TYR A 347 15.96 10.85 -23.71
CA TYR A 347 15.04 10.29 -22.73
C TYR A 347 14.27 9.10 -23.34
N GLU A 348 13.62 9.31 -24.49
CA GLU A 348 12.82 8.30 -25.18
C GLU A 348 13.65 7.06 -25.54
N LYS A 349 14.88 7.25 -25.99
CA LYS A 349 15.83 6.15 -26.25
C LYS A 349 16.19 5.35 -25.00
N LYS A 350 16.24 5.99 -23.82
CA LYS A 350 16.45 5.26 -22.56
C LYS A 350 15.17 4.60 -22.07
N ALA A 351 14.03 5.25 -22.28
CA ALA A 351 12.72 4.73 -21.92
C ALA A 351 12.37 3.46 -22.72
N SER A 352 12.72 3.38 -24.01
CA SER A 352 12.45 2.21 -24.85
C SER A 352 13.10 0.92 -24.34
N CYS A 353 14.24 1.01 -23.63
CA CYS A 353 14.84 -0.13 -22.95
C CYS A 353 13.84 -0.80 -22.00
N PHE A 354 13.10 -0.01 -21.21
CA PHE A 354 12.11 -0.54 -20.26
C PHE A 354 10.94 -1.21 -20.99
N VAL A 355 10.48 -0.62 -22.09
CA VAL A 355 9.43 -1.25 -22.93
C VAL A 355 9.88 -2.64 -23.37
N ASP A 356 11.06 -2.74 -23.98
CA ASP A 356 11.61 -4.01 -24.47
C ASP A 356 11.85 -5.02 -23.35
N GLN A 357 12.30 -4.54 -22.18
CA GLN A 357 12.62 -5.37 -21.04
C GLN A 357 11.36 -6.01 -20.42
N TYR A 358 10.29 -5.22 -20.29
CA TYR A 358 9.05 -5.64 -19.67
C TYR A 358 8.16 -6.44 -20.63
N ASN A 359 8.18 -6.14 -21.94
CA ASN A 359 7.50 -6.95 -22.97
C ASN A 359 7.95 -8.42 -23.00
N LYS A 360 9.16 -8.72 -22.52
CA LYS A 360 9.71 -10.08 -22.43
C LYS A 360 9.27 -10.84 -21.18
N GLN A 361 8.56 -10.19 -20.26
CA GLN A 361 8.13 -10.82 -19.01
C GLN A 361 6.78 -11.52 -19.18
N ILE A 362 6.66 -12.68 -18.54
CA ILE A 362 5.44 -13.48 -18.51
C ILE A 362 5.03 -13.66 -17.05
N GLU A 363 3.78 -13.36 -16.73
CA GLU A 363 3.24 -13.60 -15.39
C GLU A 363 2.91 -15.09 -15.22
N SER A 364 3.47 -15.70 -14.17
CA SER A 364 3.49 -17.15 -13.97
C SER A 364 2.13 -17.82 -13.72
N LYS A 365 1.14 -17.13 -13.15
CA LYS A 365 -0.19 -17.69 -12.84
C LYS A 365 -1.14 -17.61 -14.05
N THR A 366 -1.00 -16.57 -14.85
CA THR A 366 -1.87 -16.24 -15.99
C THR A 366 -1.26 -16.65 -17.34
N ASN A 367 0.07 -16.82 -17.41
CA ASN A 367 0.86 -16.98 -18.63
C ASN A 367 0.69 -15.82 -19.63
N MET A 368 0.34 -14.64 -19.15
CA MET A 368 0.19 -13.44 -19.97
C MET A 368 1.49 -12.64 -20.03
N TYR A 369 1.76 -12.05 -21.19
CA TYR A 369 2.85 -11.10 -21.36
C TYR A 369 2.48 -9.75 -20.73
N ILE A 370 3.49 -9.06 -20.21
CA ILE A 370 3.33 -7.69 -19.73
C ILE A 370 3.42 -6.71 -20.91
N ASP A 371 2.50 -5.75 -20.96
CA ASP A 371 2.59 -4.62 -21.88
C ASP A 371 3.56 -3.58 -21.31
N GLY A 372 4.81 -3.62 -21.79
CA GLY A 372 5.87 -2.71 -21.38
C GLY A 372 5.64 -1.25 -21.77
N SER A 373 4.80 -1.00 -22.79
CA SER A 373 4.43 0.37 -23.20
C SER A 373 3.40 0.96 -22.25
N ARG A 374 2.38 0.18 -21.88
CA ARG A 374 1.37 0.59 -20.88
C ARG A 374 2.00 0.85 -19.52
N THR A 375 2.91 -0.03 -19.10
CA THR A 375 3.53 0.03 -17.77
C THR A 375 4.75 0.94 -17.70
N LEU A 376 5.09 1.64 -18.80
CA LEU A 376 6.34 2.38 -18.95
C LEU A 376 6.57 3.43 -17.86
N ALA A 377 5.55 4.24 -17.58
CA ALA A 377 5.65 5.30 -16.58
C ALA A 377 6.03 4.72 -15.21
N GLU A 378 5.29 3.71 -14.74
CA GLU A 378 5.52 2.99 -13.48
C GLU A 378 6.90 2.33 -13.42
N ASN A 379 7.29 1.66 -14.50
CA ASN A 379 8.58 0.96 -14.55
C ASN A 379 9.77 1.94 -14.48
N ILE A 380 9.67 3.12 -15.11
CA ILE A 380 10.71 4.16 -15.03
C ILE A 380 10.80 4.69 -13.60
N VAL A 381 9.66 5.01 -12.98
CA VAL A 381 9.65 5.61 -11.63
C VAL A 381 10.06 4.62 -10.55
N ASP A 382 9.78 3.32 -10.68
CA ASP A 382 10.27 2.29 -9.77
C ASP A 382 11.79 2.22 -9.75
N ASN A 383 12.39 2.10 -10.94
CA ASN A 383 13.84 1.95 -11.09
C ASN A 383 14.58 3.21 -10.60
N GLY A 384 14.08 4.39 -10.98
CA GLY A 384 14.68 5.64 -10.53
C GLY A 384 14.39 5.94 -9.04
N GLY A 385 13.18 5.64 -8.56
CA GLY A 385 12.78 5.81 -7.17
C GLY A 385 13.59 4.94 -6.22
N LEU A 386 13.83 3.67 -6.56
CA LEU A 386 14.76 2.79 -5.84
C LEU A 386 16.14 3.43 -5.72
N LYS A 387 16.69 3.89 -6.84
CA LYS A 387 18.03 4.48 -6.88
C LYS A 387 18.14 5.73 -6.01
N VAL A 388 17.18 6.64 -6.12
CA VAL A 388 17.20 7.90 -5.36
C VAL A 388 17.01 7.63 -3.87
N ALA A 389 16.06 6.76 -3.49
CA ALA A 389 15.84 6.38 -2.10
C ALA A 389 17.08 5.70 -1.48
N HIS A 390 17.73 4.81 -2.23
CA HIS A 390 18.94 4.14 -1.77
C HIS A 390 20.10 5.13 -1.58
N ARG A 391 20.32 6.03 -2.55
CA ARG A 391 21.32 7.11 -2.42
C ARG A 391 21.03 7.99 -1.20
N ALA A 392 19.77 8.33 -0.96
CA ALA A 392 19.36 9.15 0.17
C ALA A 392 19.67 8.47 1.50
N TYR A 393 19.38 7.18 1.60
CA TYR A 393 19.71 6.38 2.77
C TYR A 393 21.23 6.29 3.01
N MET A 394 22.00 5.97 1.97
CA MET A 394 23.46 5.85 2.10
C MET A 394 24.10 7.20 2.47
N LYS A 395 23.62 8.32 1.92
CA LYS A 395 24.09 9.65 2.30
C LYS A 395 23.70 10.02 3.73
N PHE A 396 22.48 9.66 4.16
CA PHE A 396 22.06 9.80 5.55
C PHE A 396 22.99 9.05 6.49
N ARG A 397 23.36 7.79 6.15
CA ARG A 397 24.28 7.01 6.98
C ARG A 397 25.64 7.65 7.11
N GLU A 398 26.21 8.09 5.98
CA GLU A 398 27.51 8.77 5.93
C GLU A 398 27.51 10.02 6.82
N ARG A 399 26.52 10.91 6.65
CA ARG A 399 26.42 12.18 7.41
C ARG A 399 26.27 12.00 8.91
N ASN A 400 25.58 10.94 9.32
CA ASN A 400 25.28 10.68 10.73
C ASN A 400 26.25 9.67 11.36
N ASN A 401 27.32 9.28 10.66
CA ASN A 401 28.23 8.20 11.07
C ASN A 401 27.46 6.93 11.52
N HIS A 402 26.35 6.63 10.82
CA HIS A 402 25.43 5.56 11.20
C HIS A 402 26.05 4.20 10.89
N LYS A 403 26.49 3.50 11.93
CA LYS A 403 26.97 2.12 11.86
C LYS A 403 25.81 1.16 11.65
N ASN A 404 26.11 -0.02 11.10
CA ASN A 404 25.14 -1.09 10.96
C ASN A 404 24.38 -1.30 12.29
N SER A 405 23.05 -1.43 12.20
CA SER A 405 22.17 -1.64 13.34
C SER A 405 21.53 -3.02 13.24
N PRO A 406 22.15 -4.07 13.80
CA PRO A 406 21.63 -5.42 13.73
C PRO A 406 20.18 -5.49 14.21
N VAL A 407 19.37 -6.26 13.48
CA VAL A 407 18.02 -6.64 13.90
C VAL A 407 18.11 -8.01 14.55
N LYS A 408 17.52 -8.14 15.74
CA LYS A 408 17.58 -9.39 16.50
C LYS A 408 17.00 -10.54 15.67
N ASP A 409 17.63 -11.72 15.74
CA ASP A 409 17.27 -12.92 14.97
C ASP A 409 17.43 -12.78 13.43
N PHE A 410 18.00 -11.65 12.99
CA PHE A 410 18.26 -11.29 11.59
C PHE A 410 19.64 -10.61 11.44
N GLU A 411 20.58 -10.91 12.33
CA GLU A 411 21.91 -10.29 12.40
C GLU A 411 22.78 -10.57 11.17
N GLN A 412 22.42 -11.58 10.37
CA GLN A 412 23.07 -11.88 9.09
C GLN A 412 22.84 -10.79 8.03
N PHE A 413 21.84 -9.92 8.21
CA PHE A 413 21.56 -8.84 7.27
C PHE A 413 22.14 -7.52 7.77
N ASN A 414 22.96 -6.90 6.94
CA ASN A 414 23.43 -5.54 7.18
C ASN A 414 22.35 -4.50 6.81
N ASP A 415 22.61 -3.25 7.17
CA ASP A 415 21.70 -2.12 6.92
C ASP A 415 21.28 -1.94 5.45
N GLU A 416 22.20 -2.14 4.51
CA GLU A 416 21.93 -2.00 3.08
C GLU A 416 21.04 -3.16 2.57
N GLN A 417 21.28 -4.39 3.03
CA GLN A 417 20.41 -5.52 2.78
C GLN A 417 19.03 -5.33 3.41
N LEU A 418 18.95 -4.78 4.62
CA LEU A 418 17.69 -4.44 5.29
C LEU A 418 16.91 -3.36 4.53
N PHE A 419 17.59 -2.39 3.91
CA PHE A 419 16.96 -1.42 3.02
C PHE A 419 16.26 -2.12 1.86
N PHE A 420 16.97 -2.98 1.12
CA PHE A 420 16.40 -3.70 -0.02
C PHE A 420 15.31 -4.71 0.39
N ILE A 421 15.46 -5.38 1.54
CA ILE A 421 14.41 -6.22 2.11
C ILE A 421 13.13 -5.40 2.33
N SER A 422 13.27 -4.19 2.88
CA SER A 422 12.13 -3.30 3.10
C SER A 422 11.50 -2.82 1.79
N VAL A 423 12.31 -2.56 0.76
CA VAL A 423 11.83 -2.30 -0.60
C VAL A 423 10.99 -3.48 -1.10
N GLY A 424 11.50 -4.71 -1.03
CA GLY A 424 10.76 -5.90 -1.50
C GLY A 424 9.43 -6.09 -0.77
N ARG A 425 9.41 -5.84 0.55
CA ARG A 425 8.19 -5.93 1.38
C ARG A 425 7.08 -4.99 0.93
N ASN A 426 7.43 -3.85 0.34
CA ASN A 426 6.49 -2.87 -0.18
C ASN A 426 5.57 -3.39 -1.30
N PHE A 427 5.96 -4.49 -1.93
CA PHE A 427 5.26 -5.05 -3.09
C PHE A 427 4.45 -6.30 -2.76
N CYS A 428 4.47 -6.79 -1.51
CA CYS A 428 3.81 -8.05 -1.17
C CYS A 428 2.30 -8.01 -1.45
N GLU A 429 1.85 -8.85 -2.36
CA GLU A 429 0.44 -9.03 -2.71
C GLU A 429 0.10 -10.52 -2.87
N HIS A 430 -1.15 -10.85 -2.56
CA HIS A 430 -1.75 -12.13 -2.90
C HIS A 430 -2.92 -11.84 -3.82
N LYS A 431 -2.90 -12.37 -5.04
CA LYS A 431 -4.00 -12.19 -6.00
C LYS A 431 -4.38 -13.51 -6.64
N ASN A 432 -5.69 -13.70 -6.80
CA ASN A 432 -6.24 -14.80 -7.57
C ASN A 432 -6.01 -14.54 -9.08
N LYS A 433 -6.11 -15.60 -9.89
CA LYS A 433 -5.82 -15.55 -11.32
C LYS A 433 -6.70 -14.52 -12.05
N TYR A 434 -8.00 -14.51 -11.79
CA TYR A 434 -8.95 -13.62 -12.46
C TYR A 434 -8.61 -12.14 -12.22
N ILE A 435 -8.37 -11.74 -10.96
CA ILE A 435 -7.98 -10.36 -10.63
C ILE A 435 -6.63 -10.01 -11.27
N LEU A 436 -5.70 -10.95 -11.32
CA LEU A 436 -4.41 -10.74 -11.96
C LEU A 436 -4.53 -10.53 -13.47
N GLU A 437 -5.40 -11.28 -14.16
CA GLU A 437 -5.72 -11.07 -15.58
C GLU A 437 -6.32 -9.67 -15.82
N GLN A 438 -7.22 -9.22 -14.94
CA GLN A 438 -7.80 -7.86 -15.05
C GLN A 438 -6.72 -6.79 -14.88
N LEU A 439 -5.81 -6.96 -13.92
CA LEU A 439 -4.72 -6.01 -13.69
C LEU A 439 -3.75 -5.95 -14.88
N ILE A 440 -3.35 -7.09 -15.42
CA ILE A 440 -2.44 -7.13 -16.59
C ILE A 440 -3.07 -6.40 -17.80
N ASN A 441 -4.38 -6.48 -17.97
CA ASN A 441 -5.09 -5.85 -19.10
C ASN A 441 -5.48 -4.38 -18.87
N GLY A 442 -5.58 -3.94 -17.61
CA GLY A 442 -6.22 -2.67 -17.25
C GLY A 442 -5.37 -1.72 -16.40
N ASP A 443 -4.39 -2.21 -15.66
CA ASP A 443 -3.56 -1.43 -14.74
C ASP A 443 -2.29 -0.92 -15.45
N ASN A 444 -1.79 0.25 -15.04
CA ASN A 444 -0.52 0.78 -15.50
C ASN A 444 0.67 0.20 -14.71
N HIS A 445 0.41 -0.50 -13.61
CA HIS A 445 1.45 -1.16 -12.84
C HIS A 445 1.70 -2.59 -13.32
N THR A 446 2.97 -2.92 -13.48
CA THR A 446 3.41 -4.31 -13.62
C THR A 446 3.03 -5.11 -12.35
N PRO A 447 2.58 -6.39 -12.46
CA PRO A 447 2.35 -7.27 -11.31
C PRO A 447 3.56 -7.33 -10.36
N SER A 448 3.28 -7.40 -9.06
CA SER A 448 4.26 -7.04 -8.04
C SER A 448 5.50 -7.94 -7.99
N GLU A 449 5.38 -9.23 -8.31
CA GLU A 449 6.54 -10.15 -8.39
C GLU A 449 7.51 -9.73 -9.51
N ILE A 450 6.97 -9.47 -10.70
CA ILE A 450 7.78 -9.01 -11.84
C ILE A 450 8.32 -7.63 -11.52
N ARG A 451 7.48 -6.68 -11.11
CA ARG A 451 7.85 -5.31 -10.75
C ARG A 451 9.06 -5.26 -9.81
N THR A 452 8.99 -5.99 -8.70
CA THR A 452 10.06 -6.06 -7.68
C THR A 452 11.35 -6.63 -8.26
N ASN A 453 11.27 -7.79 -8.92
CA ASN A 453 12.44 -8.49 -9.41
C ASN A 453 13.11 -7.74 -10.57
N MET A 454 12.33 -7.17 -11.50
CA MET A 454 12.82 -6.33 -12.59
C MET A 454 13.60 -5.12 -12.06
N MET A 455 12.95 -4.33 -11.20
CA MET A 455 13.53 -3.12 -10.61
C MET A 455 14.85 -3.40 -9.89
N LEU A 456 14.89 -4.43 -9.01
CA LEU A 456 16.10 -4.76 -8.26
C LEU A 456 17.20 -5.35 -9.15
N SER A 457 16.85 -6.18 -10.14
CA SER A 457 17.83 -6.78 -11.06
C SER A 457 18.52 -5.77 -12.00
N ASN A 458 17.92 -4.59 -12.19
CA ASN A 458 18.53 -3.48 -12.91
C ASN A 458 19.54 -2.70 -12.06
N TYR A 459 19.56 -2.89 -10.74
CA TYR A 459 20.29 -2.02 -9.82
C TYR A 459 21.55 -2.68 -9.27
N GLN A 460 22.73 -2.18 -9.68
CA GLN A 460 24.01 -2.76 -9.31
C GLN A 460 24.26 -2.81 -7.78
N PRO A 461 23.97 -1.76 -6.99
CA PRO A 461 24.16 -1.83 -5.54
C PRO A 461 23.35 -2.93 -4.85
N PHE A 462 22.18 -3.28 -5.38
CA PHE A 462 21.41 -4.43 -4.88
C PHE A 462 22.15 -5.76 -5.15
N ILE A 463 22.66 -5.92 -6.36
CA ILE A 463 23.42 -7.10 -6.78
C ILE A 463 24.66 -7.27 -5.90
N ASP A 464 25.36 -6.17 -5.61
CA ASP A 464 26.55 -6.16 -4.75
C ASP A 464 26.17 -6.49 -3.30
N ALA A 465 25.11 -5.88 -2.77
CA ALA A 465 24.66 -6.08 -1.39
C ALA A 465 24.29 -7.55 -1.08
N PHE A 466 23.80 -8.31 -2.07
CA PHE A 466 23.47 -9.74 -1.93
C PHE A 466 24.47 -10.68 -2.61
N ASN A 467 25.56 -10.15 -3.18
CA ASN A 467 26.58 -10.90 -3.92
C ASN A 467 25.96 -11.82 -5.00
N CYS A 468 25.04 -11.29 -5.82
CA CYS A 468 24.33 -12.10 -6.79
C CYS A 468 25.22 -12.54 -7.97
N PRO A 469 25.38 -13.86 -8.23
CA PRO A 469 26.22 -14.36 -9.32
C PRO A 469 25.78 -13.88 -10.70
N VAL A 470 26.71 -13.72 -11.65
CA VAL A 470 26.47 -13.22 -13.04
C VAL A 470 25.42 -14.03 -13.81
N SER A 471 25.15 -15.28 -13.42
CA SER A 471 24.14 -16.14 -14.04
C SER A 471 22.82 -16.25 -13.25
N SER A 472 22.69 -15.53 -12.13
CA SER A 472 21.48 -15.56 -11.31
C SER A 472 20.35 -14.74 -11.95
N LYS A 473 19.10 -15.10 -11.64
CA LYS A 473 17.92 -14.39 -12.19
C LYS A 473 17.90 -12.90 -11.84
N MET A 474 18.52 -12.54 -10.72
CA MET A 474 18.58 -11.19 -10.19
C MET A 474 19.83 -10.41 -10.61
N ASN A 475 20.80 -10.99 -11.32
CA ASN A 475 21.92 -10.28 -11.92
C ASN A 475 21.91 -10.48 -13.44
N ARG A 476 21.20 -9.59 -14.13
CA ARG A 476 20.99 -9.71 -15.57
C ARG A 476 22.10 -9.03 -16.34
N GLU A 477 22.43 -9.58 -17.51
CA GLU A 477 23.42 -9.01 -18.41
C GLU A 477 22.97 -7.63 -18.94
N HIS A 478 21.70 -7.52 -19.35
CA HIS A 478 21.13 -6.27 -19.86
C HIS A 478 20.27 -5.58 -18.79
N LYS A 479 20.79 -4.45 -18.29
CA LYS A 479 20.15 -3.61 -17.28
C LYS A 479 19.62 -2.33 -17.92
N CYS A 480 18.35 -2.01 -17.68
CA CYS A 480 17.76 -0.75 -18.11
C CYS A 480 17.91 0.30 -17.03
N GLU A 481 18.46 1.46 -17.37
CA GLU A 481 18.65 2.55 -16.42
C GLU A 481 18.58 3.91 -17.11
N LEU A 482 17.50 4.66 -16.81
CA LEU A 482 17.36 6.06 -17.26
C LEU A 482 18.19 6.99 -16.38
N TRP A 483 18.19 6.74 -15.07
CA TRP A 483 18.89 7.56 -14.07
C TRP A 483 20.29 7.01 -13.68
N LYS A 484 21.07 6.42 -14.61
CA LYS A 484 22.48 5.96 -14.42
C LYS A 484 23.54 7.04 -14.15
N SER A 485 24.40 6.85 -13.14
CA SER A 485 25.58 7.70 -12.93
C SER A 485 26.75 7.18 -13.77
N GLN A 486 27.53 8.06 -14.41
CA GLN A 486 28.69 7.63 -15.22
C GLN A 486 29.81 6.99 -14.38
N LYS A 487 29.89 7.26 -13.07
CA LYS A 487 30.96 6.77 -12.18
C LYS A 487 30.79 5.31 -11.72
N GLN A 488 29.85 4.57 -12.30
CA GLN A 488 29.57 3.15 -11.99
C GLN A 488 29.85 2.24 -13.20
N ASN A 489 30.98 2.45 -13.87
CA ASN A 489 31.50 1.50 -14.85
C ASN A 489 32.30 0.41 -14.16
#